data_AF-A0A6C0HMM4-F1
#
_entry.id   AF-A0A6C0HMM4-F1
#
_cell.length_a   1.000
_cell.length_b   1.000
_cell.length_c   1.000
_cell.angle_alpha   90.00
_cell.angle_beta   90.00
_cell.angle_gamma   90.00
#
_symmetry.space_group_name_H-M   'P 1'
#
loop_
_entity.id
_entity.type
_entity.pdbx_description
1 polymer ?
#
loop_
_entity_poly.entity_id
_entity_poly.type
_entity_poly.pdbx_seq_one_letter_code
_entity_poly.pdbx_strand_id
1 'polypeptide(L)'
;MNKLNTDIGSYHIDELFSLLDIQVEQSMTTSVLKNQIEAKCEEYIKHFEELKKPDLVTFFTNVKHQLLGYENDSTISTIQKTLLSYENEYIPFMNTKQVKTGQSNGMFEKNTESGNPIYRKTVSKLLNIDSRFRENYELGTSSDFTIDLPYPIHNVIEMTLCDLELPCSHYPLNQEHENNYLWIKGTDTTRNSYYFFLYIPEGNYYYQKALDYLNNELLDSIVFSMFNFVFDLESNNTANIGNGTGKVSFKKKPNTQHNFETIELNFNAPPITNQFTSKVASSVLDISFYDKKSNIPLEQRFGWMLGFRNPMYTSLLAYTSESILNILGPQYVFLIVDDYNKSNNVNFISASRYGMLPDNIIARISLKGSTFTIQSQNDFSVYAEPRFYYGPVNISKLTIRLVDEHNRTLLMNDSDFSFTLRMTTVYSKT
;
A
#
# COMPACT_ATOMS: atom_id res chain seq x y z
N MET A 1 11.18 -39.77 30.37
CA MET A 1 11.31 -40.08 28.94
C MET A 1 9.91 -40.31 28.40
N ASN A 2 9.40 -39.40 27.57
CA ASN A 2 8.08 -39.54 26.97
C ASN A 2 8.08 -40.79 26.10
N LYS A 3 7.15 -41.70 26.36
CA LYS A 3 6.96 -42.92 25.57
C LYS A 3 6.56 -42.47 24.16
N LEU A 4 7.33 -42.86 23.15
CA LEU A 4 6.99 -42.57 21.75
C LEU A 4 5.58 -43.12 21.47
N ASN A 5 4.70 -42.31 20.89
CA ASN A 5 3.39 -42.79 20.48
C ASN A 5 3.58 -43.70 19.26
N THR A 6 3.16 -44.96 19.34
CA THR A 6 3.29 -45.92 18.23
C THR A 6 2.01 -46.02 17.40
N ASP A 7 1.00 -45.21 17.70
CA ASP A 7 -0.21 -45.10 16.89
C ASP A 7 0.03 -44.17 15.70
N ILE A 8 0.14 -44.77 14.52
CA ILE A 8 0.45 -44.08 13.27
C ILE A 8 -0.67 -43.15 12.82
N GLY A 9 -1.92 -43.47 13.17
CA GLY A 9 -3.07 -42.62 12.85
C GLY A 9 -3.05 -41.27 13.55
N SER A 10 -2.20 -41.11 14.57
CA SER A 10 -2.05 -39.86 15.33
C SER A 10 -1.03 -38.88 14.73
N TYR A 11 -0.27 -39.30 13.72
CA TYR A 11 0.78 -38.49 13.10
C TYR A 11 0.33 -37.88 11.77
N HIS A 12 0.59 -36.58 11.60
CA HIS A 12 0.55 -35.96 10.29
C HIS A 12 1.81 -36.30 9.46
N ILE A 13 1.70 -36.22 8.13
CA ILE A 13 2.80 -36.60 7.21
C ILE A 13 4.09 -35.80 7.50
N ASP A 14 3.98 -34.51 7.78
CA ASP A 14 5.14 -33.66 8.10
C ASP A 14 5.81 -34.05 9.43
N GLU A 15 5.03 -34.57 10.38
CA GLU A 15 5.55 -35.09 11.64
C GLU A 15 6.29 -36.42 11.43
N LEU A 16 5.86 -37.24 10.47
CA LEU A 16 6.57 -38.46 10.06
C LEU A 16 7.90 -38.14 9.35
N PHE A 17 7.96 -37.09 8.53
CA PHE A 17 9.23 -36.64 7.96
C PHE A 17 10.18 -36.09 9.01
N SER A 18 9.65 -35.31 9.96
CA SER A 18 10.42 -34.81 11.10
C SER A 18 10.95 -35.95 11.97
N LEU A 19 10.15 -37.01 12.15
CA LEU A 19 10.55 -38.22 12.89
C LEU A 19 11.69 -38.99 12.20
N LEU A 20 11.70 -38.98 10.87
CA LEU A 20 12.75 -39.62 10.06
C LEU A 20 13.97 -38.71 9.82
N ASP A 21 13.94 -37.49 10.33
CA ASP A 21 14.95 -36.44 10.10
C ASP A 21 15.15 -36.13 8.60
N ILE A 22 14.04 -36.07 7.87
CA ILE A 22 14.00 -35.79 6.42
C ILE A 22 13.47 -34.37 6.20
N GLN A 23 14.29 -33.51 5.61
CA GLN A 23 13.88 -32.19 5.14
C GLN A 23 13.55 -32.27 3.65
N VAL A 24 12.31 -31.92 3.29
CA VAL A 24 11.83 -31.95 1.90
C VAL A 24 12.15 -30.61 1.22
N GLU A 25 12.98 -30.62 0.18
CA GLU A 25 13.35 -29.43 -0.60
C GLU A 25 12.68 -29.42 -1.99
N GLN A 26 12.44 -28.22 -2.55
CA GLN A 26 11.78 -28.02 -3.85
C GLN A 26 12.50 -28.68 -5.05
N SER A 27 13.81 -28.92 -4.95
CA SER A 27 14.60 -29.54 -6.03
C SER A 27 14.60 -31.07 -5.98
N MET A 28 14.01 -31.67 -4.95
CA MET A 28 14.02 -33.12 -4.76
C MET A 28 13.06 -33.82 -5.72
N THR A 29 13.60 -34.78 -6.46
CA THR A 29 12.79 -35.66 -7.30
C THR A 29 12.14 -36.75 -6.44
N THR A 30 11.01 -37.29 -6.92
CA THR A 30 10.29 -38.40 -6.26
C THR A 30 11.18 -39.61 -6.00
N SER A 31 12.16 -39.88 -6.88
CA SER A 31 13.12 -40.97 -6.70
C SER A 31 14.11 -40.72 -5.57
N VAL A 32 14.59 -39.48 -5.41
CA VAL A 32 15.54 -39.11 -4.33
C VAL A 32 14.85 -39.19 -2.97
N LEU A 33 13.63 -38.65 -2.86
CA LEU A 33 12.87 -38.68 -1.60
C LEU A 33 12.50 -40.12 -1.20
N LYS A 34 12.08 -40.96 -2.16
CA LYS A 34 11.82 -42.39 -1.90
C LYS A 34 13.05 -43.10 -1.34
N ASN A 35 14.21 -42.90 -1.95
CA ASN A 35 15.45 -43.53 -1.50
C ASN A 35 15.86 -43.08 -0.09
N GLN A 36 15.64 -41.81 0.27
CA GLN A 36 15.95 -41.31 1.61
C GLN A 36 15.03 -41.90 2.68
N ILE A 37 13.73 -41.97 2.41
CA ILE A 37 12.74 -42.57 3.32
C ILE A 37 13.05 -44.05 3.53
N GLU A 38 13.35 -44.76 2.45
CA GLU A 38 13.70 -46.18 2.51
C GLU A 38 14.96 -46.41 3.35
N ALA A 39 16.03 -45.66 3.08
CA ALA A 39 17.27 -45.75 3.84
C ALA A 39 17.08 -45.45 5.34
N LYS A 40 16.31 -44.41 5.68
CA LYS A 40 16.06 -44.02 7.07
C LYS A 40 15.17 -45.00 7.83
N CYS A 41 14.11 -45.48 7.19
CA CYS A 41 13.24 -46.50 7.79
C CYS A 41 14.02 -47.80 8.04
N GLU A 42 14.86 -48.24 7.10
CA GLU A 42 15.68 -49.46 7.27
C GLU A 42 16.75 -49.29 8.34
N GLU A 43 17.38 -48.12 8.43
CA GLU A 43 18.31 -47.75 9.51
C GLU A 43 17.63 -47.89 10.88
N TYR A 44 16.45 -47.30 11.06
CA TYR A 44 15.72 -47.36 12.33
C TYR A 44 15.18 -48.76 12.64
N ILE A 45 14.65 -49.49 11.65
CA ILE A 45 14.19 -50.86 11.83
C ILE A 45 15.32 -51.74 12.34
N LYS A 46 16.48 -51.73 11.67
CA LYS A 46 17.64 -52.53 12.06
C LYS A 46 18.13 -52.15 13.46
N HIS A 47 18.19 -50.85 13.76
CA HIS A 47 18.58 -50.36 15.09
C HIS A 47 17.65 -50.87 16.20
N PHE A 48 16.33 -50.87 15.97
CA PHE A 48 15.35 -51.33 16.96
C PHE A 48 15.23 -52.87 17.04
N GLU A 49 15.60 -53.59 15.98
CA GLU A 49 15.79 -55.04 16.01
C GLU A 49 16.96 -55.43 16.92
N GLU A 50 18.12 -54.77 16.78
CA GLU A 50 19.29 -54.98 17.64
C GLU A 50 18.98 -54.69 19.13
N LEU A 51 18.13 -53.69 19.38
CA LEU A 51 17.66 -53.32 20.72
C LEU A 51 16.49 -54.19 21.24
N LYS A 52 16.04 -55.19 20.47
CA LYS A 52 14.92 -56.09 20.81
C LYS A 52 13.62 -55.34 21.17
N LYS A 53 13.29 -54.28 20.43
CA LYS A 53 12.06 -53.48 20.61
C LYS A 53 11.06 -53.73 19.47
N PRO A 54 10.26 -54.82 19.52
CA PRO A 54 9.39 -55.21 18.42
C PRO A 54 8.33 -54.15 18.08
N ASP A 55 7.80 -53.45 19.09
CA ASP A 55 6.78 -52.40 18.89
C ASP A 55 7.27 -51.27 17.99
N LEU A 56 8.54 -50.87 18.11
CA LEU A 56 9.14 -49.82 17.28
C LEU A 56 9.51 -50.33 15.90
N VAL A 57 9.92 -51.60 15.78
CA VAL A 57 10.14 -52.24 14.48
C VAL A 57 8.85 -52.24 13.67
N THR A 58 7.73 -52.67 14.28
CA THR A 58 6.41 -52.64 13.65
C THR A 58 5.97 -51.21 13.30
N PHE A 59 6.23 -50.25 14.19
CA PHE A 59 5.92 -48.84 13.94
C PHE A 59 6.66 -48.29 12.71
N PHE A 60 7.99 -48.40 12.64
CA PHE A 60 8.76 -47.88 11.49
C PHE A 60 8.49 -48.67 10.19
N THR A 61 8.12 -49.95 10.28
CA THR A 61 7.65 -50.73 9.12
C THR A 61 6.36 -50.15 8.57
N ASN A 62 5.41 -49.84 9.45
CA ASN A 62 4.14 -49.24 9.04
C ASN A 62 4.31 -47.78 8.57
N VAL A 63 5.25 -47.00 9.14
CA VAL A 63 5.65 -45.67 8.63
C VAL A 63 6.20 -45.80 7.20
N LYS A 64 7.10 -46.77 6.95
CA LYS A 64 7.59 -47.08 5.60
C LYS A 64 6.43 -47.36 4.63
N HIS A 65 5.46 -48.17 5.03
CA HIS A 65 4.28 -48.48 4.21
C HIS A 65 3.36 -47.28 3.96
N GLN A 66 3.14 -46.42 4.96
CA GLN A 66 2.28 -45.25 4.80
C GLN A 66 2.90 -44.20 3.86
N LEU A 67 4.23 -44.03 3.90
CA LEU A 67 4.95 -43.09 3.06
C LEU A 67 5.17 -43.63 1.64
N LEU A 68 5.62 -44.89 1.51
CA LEU A 68 6.03 -45.50 0.23
C LEU A 68 4.92 -46.30 -0.49
N GLY A 69 3.87 -46.70 0.22
CA GLY A 69 2.88 -47.67 -0.27
C GLY A 69 3.37 -49.13 -0.19
N TYR A 70 2.56 -50.06 -0.71
CA TYR A 70 2.94 -51.46 -0.89
C TYR A 70 3.52 -51.67 -2.29
N GLU A 71 4.51 -52.57 -2.44
CA GLU A 71 5.30 -52.75 -3.68
C GLU A 71 4.48 -53.13 -4.94
N ASN A 72 3.17 -53.39 -4.82
CA ASN A 72 2.30 -53.80 -5.91
C ASN A 72 1.11 -52.87 -6.18
N ASP A 73 1.05 -51.69 -5.57
CA ASP A 73 -0.06 -50.74 -5.77
C ASP A 73 0.38 -49.59 -6.70
N SER A 74 -0.26 -49.50 -7.87
CA SER A 74 -0.03 -48.44 -8.87
C SER A 74 -0.79 -47.14 -8.55
N THR A 75 -1.25 -47.00 -7.31
CA THR A 75 -1.81 -45.77 -6.76
C THR A 75 -0.67 -44.80 -6.40
N ILE A 76 -0.84 -43.53 -6.80
CA ILE A 76 0.08 -42.42 -6.53
C ILE A 76 0.45 -42.43 -5.04
N SER A 77 1.72 -42.69 -4.72
CA SER A 77 2.18 -42.79 -3.33
C SER A 77 1.92 -41.47 -2.58
N THR A 78 1.73 -41.53 -1.26
CA THR A 78 1.53 -40.36 -0.40
C THR A 78 2.57 -39.27 -0.68
N ILE A 79 3.80 -39.68 -0.99
CA ILE A 79 4.92 -38.82 -1.42
C ILE A 79 4.64 -38.02 -2.70
N GLN A 80 4.07 -38.65 -3.73
CA GLN A 80 3.69 -37.90 -4.94
C GLN A 80 2.59 -36.87 -4.63
N LYS A 81 1.65 -37.17 -3.73
CA LYS A 81 0.62 -36.21 -3.30
C LYS A 81 1.24 -35.02 -2.54
N THR A 82 2.20 -35.28 -1.66
CA THR A 82 2.92 -34.24 -0.91
C THR A 82 3.76 -33.36 -1.84
N LEU A 83 4.50 -33.94 -2.79
CA LEU A 83 5.28 -33.16 -3.77
C LEU A 83 4.37 -32.32 -4.68
N LEU A 84 3.21 -32.86 -5.10
CA LEU A 84 2.21 -32.13 -5.87
C LEU A 84 1.56 -30.98 -5.08
N SER A 85 1.42 -31.07 -3.75
CA SER A 85 0.94 -29.95 -2.94
C SER A 85 1.99 -28.84 -2.79
N TYR A 86 3.28 -29.20 -2.65
CA TYR A 86 4.38 -28.22 -2.60
C TYR A 86 4.63 -27.52 -3.95
N GLU A 87 4.46 -28.22 -5.08
CA GLU A 87 4.51 -27.58 -6.42
C GLU A 87 3.35 -26.58 -6.63
N ASN A 88 2.18 -26.82 -6.04
CA ASN A 88 0.99 -25.99 -6.22
C ASN A 88 0.92 -24.73 -5.34
N GLU A 89 1.80 -24.58 -4.33
CA GLU A 89 1.89 -23.35 -3.54
C GLU A 89 2.61 -22.20 -4.26
N TYR A 90 3.29 -22.45 -5.39
CA TYR A 90 4.12 -21.43 -6.06
C TYR A 90 3.91 -21.24 -7.57
N ILE A 91 2.88 -21.84 -8.19
CA ILE A 91 2.47 -21.52 -9.57
C ILE A 91 1.03 -21.00 -9.65
N PRO A 92 0.74 -19.77 -9.19
CA PRO A 92 -0.33 -19.01 -9.81
C PRO A 92 0.21 -18.45 -11.12
N PHE A 93 -0.38 -18.83 -12.26
CA PHE A 93 0.04 -18.54 -13.64
C PHE A 93 1.02 -19.54 -14.27
N MET A 94 0.48 -20.59 -14.90
CA MET A 94 0.58 -20.82 -16.36
C MET A 94 0.10 -22.24 -16.69
N ASN A 95 -0.77 -22.34 -17.70
CA ASN A 95 -1.08 -23.54 -18.48
C ASN A 95 -1.86 -24.69 -17.81
N THR A 96 -3.18 -24.52 -17.69
CA THR A 96 -4.09 -25.67 -17.82
C THR A 96 -4.21 -26.09 -19.29
N LYS A 97 -3.26 -26.90 -19.78
CA LYS A 97 -3.56 -27.87 -20.84
C LYS A 97 -3.81 -29.22 -20.16
N GLN A 98 -5.07 -29.59 -20.03
CA GLN A 98 -5.45 -30.92 -19.58
C GLN A 98 -4.99 -31.94 -20.63
N VAL A 99 -3.98 -32.73 -20.28
CA VAL A 99 -3.71 -34.00 -20.98
C VAL A 99 -4.71 -35.00 -20.44
N LYS A 100 -5.67 -35.40 -21.29
CA LYS A 100 -6.49 -36.59 -21.07
C LYS A 100 -5.62 -37.82 -21.35
N THR A 101 -5.34 -38.61 -20.33
CA THR A 101 -5.02 -40.03 -20.46
C THR A 101 -5.84 -40.78 -19.43
N GLY A 102 -6.77 -41.60 -19.95
CA GLY A 102 -7.67 -42.39 -19.12
C GLY A 102 -7.02 -43.64 -18.57
N GLN A 103 -7.44 -44.06 -17.39
CA GLN A 103 -8.15 -45.32 -17.18
C GLN A 103 -8.75 -45.29 -15.77
N SER A 104 -10.04 -45.61 -15.72
CA SER A 104 -10.85 -45.71 -14.51
C SER A 104 -10.34 -46.83 -13.62
N ASN A 105 -10.09 -46.55 -12.34
CA ASN A 105 -10.45 -47.42 -11.22
C ASN A 105 -10.65 -46.58 -9.96
N GLY A 106 -11.75 -46.89 -9.26
CA GLY A 106 -12.46 -45.93 -8.43
C GLY A 106 -11.82 -45.61 -7.09
N MET A 107 -11.78 -44.32 -6.78
CA MET A 107 -11.93 -43.77 -5.43
C MET A 107 -12.65 -42.41 -5.54
N PHE A 108 -13.91 -42.45 -5.95
CA PHE A 108 -14.84 -41.37 -5.60
C PHE A 108 -15.72 -41.94 -4.49
N GLU A 109 -15.47 -41.52 -3.25
CA GLU A 109 -16.48 -41.65 -2.21
C GLU A 109 -17.72 -40.92 -2.71
N LYS A 110 -18.71 -41.71 -3.12
CA LYS A 110 -20.02 -41.24 -3.57
C LYS A 110 -20.78 -40.83 -2.31
N ASN A 111 -21.09 -39.55 -2.18
CA ASN A 111 -22.21 -39.13 -1.33
C ASN A 111 -23.47 -39.77 -1.89
N THR A 112 -24.05 -40.70 -1.12
CA THR A 112 -25.47 -41.00 -1.24
C THR A 112 -26.21 -39.73 -0.89
N GLU A 113 -27.01 -39.25 -1.86
CA GLU A 113 -27.89 -38.09 -1.82
C GLU A 113 -27.26 -36.76 -2.32
N SER A 114 -27.67 -36.41 -3.55
CA SER A 114 -27.49 -35.11 -4.23
C SER A 114 -26.11 -34.76 -4.81
N GLY A 115 -25.76 -35.43 -5.91
CA GLY A 115 -25.60 -34.73 -7.20
C GLY A 115 -24.34 -33.91 -7.50
N ASN A 116 -23.32 -33.82 -6.62
CA ASN A 116 -22.05 -33.20 -7.01
C ASN A 116 -20.81 -33.93 -6.44
N PRO A 117 -19.98 -34.61 -7.27
CA PRO A 117 -18.83 -35.41 -6.82
C PRO A 117 -17.55 -34.59 -6.55
N ILE A 118 -17.65 -33.28 -6.34
CA ILE A 118 -16.50 -32.40 -6.12
C ILE A 118 -16.49 -31.91 -4.66
N TYR A 119 -15.47 -32.34 -3.90
CA TYR A 119 -15.23 -31.94 -2.50
C TYR A 119 -14.67 -30.50 -2.41
N ARG A 120 -15.44 -29.50 -2.85
CA ARG A 120 -15.02 -28.10 -2.80
C ARG A 120 -15.56 -27.42 -1.54
N LYS A 121 -14.71 -27.27 -0.51
CA LYS A 121 -15.11 -26.63 0.77
C LYS A 121 -15.33 -25.12 0.63
N THR A 122 -14.55 -24.45 -0.22
CA THR A 122 -14.60 -23.00 -0.42
C THR A 122 -14.65 -22.63 -1.90
N VAL A 123 -15.26 -21.48 -2.19
CA VAL A 123 -15.37 -20.90 -3.53
C VAL A 123 -14.89 -19.45 -3.47
N SER A 124 -13.99 -19.10 -4.38
CA SER A 124 -13.56 -17.71 -4.57
C SER A 124 -14.55 -16.96 -5.46
N LYS A 125 -14.93 -15.76 -5.05
CA LYS A 125 -15.75 -14.81 -5.81
C LYS A 125 -14.92 -13.56 -6.07
N LEU A 126 -15.06 -12.98 -7.25
CA LEU A 126 -14.43 -11.70 -7.60
C LEU A 126 -15.52 -10.63 -7.63
N LEU A 127 -15.32 -9.57 -6.86
CA LEU A 127 -16.17 -8.38 -6.84
C LEU A 127 -15.35 -7.22 -7.42
N ASN A 128 -15.73 -6.79 -8.62
CA ASN A 128 -15.21 -5.56 -9.21
C ASN A 128 -15.99 -4.37 -8.66
N ILE A 129 -15.28 -3.33 -8.23
CA ILE A 129 -15.81 -2.07 -7.73
C ILE A 129 -15.23 -0.96 -8.60
N ASP A 130 -16.11 -0.12 -9.13
CA ASP A 130 -15.74 1.01 -9.96
C ASP A 130 -16.51 2.24 -9.47
N SER A 131 -15.76 3.28 -9.12
CA SER A 131 -16.31 4.52 -8.56
C SER A 131 -17.24 5.26 -9.51
N ARG A 132 -17.23 4.97 -10.82
CA ARG A 132 -18.22 5.49 -11.79
C ARG A 132 -19.65 5.09 -11.47
N PHE A 133 -19.85 3.98 -10.77
CA PHE A 133 -21.19 3.43 -10.49
C PHE A 133 -21.67 3.70 -9.05
N ARG A 134 -21.04 4.64 -8.34
CA ARG A 134 -21.50 5.09 -7.02
C ARG A 134 -22.81 5.88 -7.10
N GLU A 135 -23.65 5.78 -6.07
CA GLU A 135 -25.00 6.37 -6.08
C GLU A 135 -25.01 7.90 -6.27
N ASN A 136 -24.11 8.62 -5.59
CA ASN A 136 -24.03 10.08 -5.63
C ASN A 136 -22.97 10.58 -6.60
N TYR A 137 -22.96 10.11 -7.86
CA TYR A 137 -21.90 10.42 -8.84
C TYR A 137 -21.59 11.93 -8.92
N GLU A 138 -22.61 12.77 -9.10
CA GLU A 138 -22.42 14.22 -9.33
C GLU A 138 -22.06 15.03 -8.08
N LEU A 139 -22.33 14.51 -6.87
CA LEU A 139 -22.23 15.28 -5.62
C LEU A 139 -21.21 14.71 -4.62
N GLY A 140 -20.91 13.42 -4.72
CA GLY A 140 -19.96 12.74 -3.84
C GLY A 140 -18.56 12.68 -4.45
N THR A 141 -17.57 12.40 -3.60
CA THR A 141 -16.19 12.18 -4.05
C THR A 141 -16.01 10.78 -4.59
N SER A 142 -15.13 10.59 -5.59
CA SER A 142 -14.74 9.25 -6.05
C SER A 142 -13.88 8.51 -5.04
N SER A 143 -13.22 9.21 -4.11
CA SER A 143 -12.30 8.64 -3.11
C SER A 143 -12.92 8.27 -1.77
N ASP A 144 -14.15 8.70 -1.49
CA ASP A 144 -14.91 8.33 -0.28
C ASP A 144 -16.37 8.12 -0.68
N PHE A 145 -16.75 6.85 -0.82
CA PHE A 145 -18.09 6.48 -1.24
C PHE A 145 -18.49 5.13 -0.66
N THR A 146 -19.78 4.87 -0.72
CA THR A 146 -20.38 3.64 -0.20
C THR A 146 -21.14 2.95 -1.31
N ILE A 147 -21.06 1.62 -1.33
CA ILE A 147 -21.80 0.77 -2.24
C ILE A 147 -22.66 -0.20 -1.45
N ASP A 148 -23.93 -0.30 -1.84
CA ASP A 148 -24.84 -1.34 -1.39
C ASP A 148 -24.87 -2.44 -2.47
N LEU A 149 -24.51 -3.66 -2.08
CA LEU A 149 -24.46 -4.78 -3.02
C LEU A 149 -25.89 -5.21 -3.35
N PRO A 150 -26.20 -5.49 -4.64
CA PRO A 150 -27.55 -5.90 -5.04
C PRO A 150 -27.95 -7.24 -4.42
N TYR A 151 -26.97 -8.10 -4.14
CA TYR A 151 -27.15 -9.35 -3.41
C TYR A 151 -26.03 -9.50 -2.37
N PRO A 152 -26.36 -9.83 -1.11
CA PRO A 152 -25.35 -10.06 -0.09
C PRO A 152 -24.46 -11.26 -0.46
N ILE A 153 -23.16 -11.10 -0.27
CA ILE A 153 -22.19 -12.19 -0.42
C ILE A 153 -22.12 -12.94 0.90
N HIS A 154 -22.64 -14.16 0.91
CA HIS A 154 -22.74 -14.99 2.10
C HIS A 154 -21.47 -15.80 2.41
N ASN A 155 -21.26 -16.06 3.70
CA ASN A 155 -20.24 -16.94 4.26
C ASN A 155 -18.81 -16.61 3.82
N VAL A 156 -18.46 -15.32 3.74
CA VAL A 156 -17.11 -14.83 3.45
C VAL A 156 -16.19 -15.12 4.63
N ILE A 157 -15.03 -15.71 4.37
CA ILE A 157 -14.00 -16.01 5.38
C ILE A 157 -12.67 -15.29 5.10
N GLU A 158 -12.52 -14.75 3.90
CA GLU A 158 -11.32 -14.02 3.48
C GLU A 158 -11.70 -12.95 2.45
N MET A 159 -11.06 -11.79 2.50
CA MET A 159 -11.12 -10.73 1.49
C MET A 159 -9.70 -10.22 1.17
N THR A 160 -9.36 -10.05 -0.11
CA THR A 160 -8.07 -9.48 -0.53
C THR A 160 -8.19 -8.67 -1.81
N LEU A 161 -7.37 -7.64 -1.96
CA LEU A 161 -7.25 -6.87 -3.19
C LEU A 161 -6.50 -7.69 -4.24
N CYS A 162 -7.06 -7.77 -5.45
CA CYS A 162 -6.46 -8.53 -6.56
C CYS A 162 -5.90 -7.64 -7.66
N ASP A 163 -6.64 -6.58 -7.96
CA ASP A 163 -6.34 -5.69 -9.07
C ASP A 163 -6.86 -4.29 -8.72
N LEU A 164 -6.25 -3.26 -9.30
CA LEU A 164 -6.52 -1.86 -8.99
C LEU A 164 -6.12 -0.99 -10.17
N GLU A 165 -7.06 -0.31 -10.82
CA GLU A 165 -6.79 0.77 -11.75
C GLU A 165 -6.98 2.14 -11.07
N LEU A 166 -5.88 2.81 -10.76
CA LEU A 166 -5.89 4.12 -10.08
C LEU A 166 -5.27 5.21 -10.97
N PRO A 167 -6.03 6.22 -11.43
CA PRO A 167 -5.43 7.35 -12.14
C PRO A 167 -4.67 8.26 -11.17
N CYS A 168 -3.48 8.71 -11.57
CA CYS A 168 -2.71 9.74 -10.84
C CYS A 168 -3.22 11.15 -11.18
N SER A 169 -4.49 11.43 -10.90
CA SER A 169 -5.14 12.71 -11.20
C SER A 169 -5.07 13.72 -10.07
N HIS A 170 -4.61 13.32 -8.88
CA HIS A 170 -4.58 14.18 -7.70
C HIS A 170 -3.67 15.41 -7.87
N TYR A 171 -4.03 16.50 -7.18
CA TYR A 171 -3.21 17.70 -7.12
C TYR A 171 -2.39 17.74 -5.83
N PRO A 172 -1.04 17.73 -5.92
CA PRO A 172 -0.15 17.95 -4.80
C PRO A 172 -0.40 19.28 -4.09
N LEU A 173 -0.70 20.34 -4.85
CA LEU A 173 -1.09 21.65 -4.36
C LEU A 173 -2.59 21.83 -4.53
N ASN A 174 -3.30 21.99 -3.42
CA ASN A 174 -4.72 22.25 -3.41
C ASN A 174 -5.13 23.12 -2.20
N GLN A 175 -6.28 23.74 -2.32
CA GLN A 175 -6.86 24.66 -1.35
C GLN A 175 -7.51 23.91 -0.19
N GLU A 176 -8.11 22.74 -0.44
CA GLU A 176 -8.79 21.95 0.59
C GLU A 176 -7.83 21.42 1.66
N HIS A 177 -6.59 21.09 1.29
CA HIS A 177 -5.50 20.76 2.21
C HIS A 177 -4.76 22.00 2.72
N GLU A 178 -5.15 23.20 2.27
CA GLU A 178 -4.53 24.48 2.58
C GLU A 178 -3.01 24.50 2.34
N ASN A 179 -2.51 23.83 1.30
CA ASN A 179 -1.07 23.67 1.07
C ASN A 179 -0.55 24.44 -0.15
N ASN A 180 -1.31 25.43 -0.62
CA ASN A 180 -1.11 26.18 -1.85
C ASN A 180 -0.87 27.69 -1.62
N TYR A 181 -0.38 28.07 -0.44
CA TYR A 181 -0.05 29.47 -0.14
C TYR A 181 1.15 29.58 0.80
N LEU A 182 1.71 30.80 0.90
CA LEU A 182 2.67 31.17 1.94
C LEU A 182 2.57 32.67 2.27
N TRP A 183 3.07 33.05 3.44
CA TRP A 183 3.15 34.45 3.85
C TRP A 183 4.58 34.98 3.84
N ILE A 184 4.74 36.21 3.38
CA ILE A 184 5.99 36.97 3.47
C ILE A 184 5.71 38.29 4.17
N LYS A 185 6.56 38.69 5.11
CA LYS A 185 6.57 40.02 5.68
C LYS A 185 7.92 40.68 5.43
N GLY A 186 7.90 41.93 4.99
CA GLY A 186 9.11 42.76 4.86
C GLY A 186 9.04 43.94 5.76
N THR A 187 10.12 44.25 6.47
CA THR A 187 10.24 45.50 7.22
C THR A 187 11.28 46.38 6.54
N ASP A 188 10.87 47.57 6.11
CA ASP A 188 11.78 48.53 5.48
C ASP A 188 12.69 49.24 6.51
N THR A 189 13.71 49.94 6.03
CA THR A 189 14.63 50.73 6.87
C THR A 189 13.95 51.87 7.62
N THR A 190 12.72 52.23 7.23
CA THR A 190 11.86 53.19 7.96
C THR A 190 10.95 52.53 8.99
N ARG A 191 11.10 51.20 9.19
CA ARG A 191 10.34 50.35 10.11
C ARG A 191 8.86 50.17 9.74
N ASN A 192 8.49 50.39 8.49
CA ASN A 192 7.17 49.99 8.01
C ASN A 192 7.18 48.52 7.64
N SER A 193 6.18 47.78 8.12
CA SER A 193 5.98 46.37 7.78
C SER A 193 4.95 46.20 6.66
N TYR A 194 5.30 45.38 5.67
CA TYR A 194 4.46 45.05 4.54
C TYR A 194 4.21 43.53 4.55
N TYR A 195 2.95 43.12 4.49
CA TYR A 195 2.53 41.73 4.57
C TYR A 195 1.99 41.27 3.23
N PHE A 196 2.41 40.08 2.81
CA PHE A 196 2.06 39.53 1.51
C PHE A 196 1.60 38.11 1.68
N PHE A 197 0.40 37.87 1.16
CA PHE A 197 -0.15 36.55 1.00
C PHE A 197 0.11 36.11 -0.44
N LEU A 198 0.93 35.09 -0.62
CA LEU A 198 1.18 34.51 -1.94
C LEU A 198 0.31 33.26 -2.08
N TYR A 199 -0.58 33.30 -3.06
CA TYR A 199 -1.46 32.20 -3.42
C TYR A 199 -0.97 31.54 -4.71
N ILE A 200 -0.95 30.22 -4.71
CA ILE A 200 -0.62 29.39 -5.86
C ILE A 200 -1.90 28.64 -6.24
N PRO A 201 -2.32 28.69 -7.52
CA PRO A 201 -3.46 27.91 -7.97
C PRO A 201 -3.28 26.42 -7.71
N GLU A 202 -4.39 25.69 -7.62
CA GLU A 202 -4.35 24.25 -7.47
C GLU A 202 -3.81 23.60 -8.75
N GLY A 203 -3.05 22.53 -8.60
CA GLY A 203 -2.56 21.78 -9.75
C GLY A 203 -1.27 21.02 -9.54
N ASN A 204 -0.82 20.45 -10.66
CA ASN A 204 0.48 19.81 -10.80
C ASN A 204 1.46 20.79 -11.44
N TYR A 205 2.63 20.95 -10.83
CA TYR A 205 3.64 21.89 -11.31
C TYR A 205 4.97 21.20 -11.56
N TYR A 206 5.62 21.57 -12.65
CA TYR A 206 7.05 21.30 -12.81
C TYR A 206 7.79 22.27 -11.91
N TYR A 207 8.83 21.82 -11.21
CA TYR A 207 9.51 22.66 -10.22
C TYR A 207 9.94 24.01 -10.80
N GLN A 208 10.46 24.03 -12.03
CA GLN A 208 10.88 25.27 -12.68
C GLN A 208 9.68 26.18 -12.95
N LYS A 209 8.54 25.64 -13.42
CA LYS A 209 7.31 26.41 -13.65
C LYS A 209 6.69 26.93 -12.35
N ALA A 210 6.72 26.16 -11.26
CA ALA A 210 6.28 26.62 -9.95
C ALA A 210 7.11 27.83 -9.49
N LEU A 211 8.43 27.75 -9.62
CA LEU A 211 9.34 28.81 -9.22
C LEU A 211 9.25 30.03 -10.14
N ASP A 212 9.12 29.82 -11.45
CA ASP A 212 8.87 30.89 -12.42
C ASP A 212 7.56 31.61 -12.11
N TYR A 213 6.49 30.87 -11.76
CA TYR A 213 5.22 31.45 -11.35
C TYR A 213 5.35 32.28 -10.07
N LEU A 214 5.98 31.72 -9.02
CA LEU A 214 6.29 32.44 -7.78
C LEU A 214 7.07 33.73 -8.05
N ASN A 215 8.10 33.66 -8.89
CA ASN A 215 9.00 34.80 -9.13
C ASN A 215 8.39 35.85 -10.07
N ASN A 216 7.85 35.43 -11.21
CA ASN A 216 7.48 36.33 -12.31
C ASN A 216 6.02 36.79 -12.23
N GLU A 217 5.12 35.94 -11.74
CA GLU A 217 3.69 36.30 -11.64
C GLU A 217 3.38 36.88 -10.26
N LEU A 218 3.94 36.30 -9.20
CA LEU A 218 3.61 36.71 -7.84
C LEU A 218 4.57 37.77 -7.26
N LEU A 219 5.88 37.60 -7.39
CA LEU A 219 6.84 38.54 -6.79
C LEU A 219 7.13 39.76 -7.68
N ASP A 220 7.16 39.59 -9.00
CA ASP A 220 7.46 40.69 -9.94
C ASP A 220 6.30 41.69 -10.12
N SER A 221 5.08 41.32 -9.72
CA SER A 221 3.93 42.24 -9.68
C SER A 221 3.85 43.04 -8.37
N ILE A 222 4.80 42.87 -7.43
CA ILE A 222 4.71 43.31 -6.02
C ILE A 222 5.96 44.12 -5.58
N VAL A 223 5.86 44.80 -4.42
CA VAL A 223 6.93 45.51 -3.67
C VAL A 223 8.21 44.67 -3.44
N PHE A 224 8.16 43.35 -3.65
CA PHE A 224 9.27 42.41 -3.43
C PHE A 224 9.92 41.88 -4.72
N SER A 225 9.73 42.54 -5.86
CA SER A 225 10.37 42.17 -7.14
C SER A 225 11.91 42.05 -7.10
N MET A 226 12.55 42.58 -6.05
CA MET A 226 13.98 42.47 -5.74
C MET A 226 14.38 41.14 -5.08
N PHE A 227 13.45 40.29 -4.65
CA PHE A 227 13.71 38.97 -4.09
C PHE A 227 13.17 37.87 -5.01
N ASN A 228 13.76 36.68 -4.91
CA ASN A 228 13.30 35.52 -5.66
C ASN A 228 13.60 34.22 -4.93
N PHE A 229 12.79 33.21 -5.24
CA PHE A 229 13.09 31.82 -4.97
C PHE A 229 14.05 31.29 -6.04
N VAL A 230 15.18 30.73 -5.60
CA VAL A 230 16.23 30.15 -6.43
C VAL A 230 16.36 28.69 -6.08
N PHE A 231 16.27 27.82 -7.08
CA PHE A 231 16.51 26.39 -6.93
C PHE A 231 17.93 26.05 -7.35
N ASP A 232 18.67 25.40 -6.45
CA ASP A 232 20.06 25.03 -6.64
C ASP A 232 20.18 23.62 -7.21
N LEU A 233 19.81 23.46 -8.48
CA LEU A 233 20.06 22.24 -9.24
C LEU A 233 20.09 22.58 -10.73
N GLU A 234 21.26 22.46 -11.33
CA GLU A 234 21.44 22.64 -12.77
C GLU A 234 21.60 21.26 -13.42
N SER A 235 20.81 20.99 -14.46
CA SER A 235 20.91 19.76 -15.26
C SER A 235 21.42 20.02 -16.67
N ASN A 236 21.93 21.22 -16.96
CA ASN A 236 22.34 21.67 -18.30
C ASN A 236 23.79 21.29 -18.67
N ASN A 237 24.33 20.22 -18.10
CA ASN A 237 25.64 19.69 -18.52
C ASN A 237 25.49 18.67 -19.65
N THR A 238 26.60 18.39 -20.34
CA THR A 238 26.65 17.49 -21.52
C THR A 238 26.09 16.08 -21.26
N ALA A 239 26.00 15.66 -20.00
CA ALA A 239 25.51 14.36 -19.58
C ALA A 239 24.10 14.40 -18.94
N ASN A 240 23.45 15.57 -18.87
CA ASN A 240 22.18 15.80 -18.16
C ASN A 240 22.19 15.33 -16.69
N ILE A 241 23.36 15.33 -16.05
CA ILE A 241 23.51 14.96 -14.63
C ILE A 241 23.18 16.19 -13.78
N GLY A 242 22.29 16.06 -12.79
CA GLY A 242 22.00 17.16 -11.88
C GLY A 242 23.24 17.54 -11.05
N ASN A 243 23.61 18.82 -11.07
CA ASN A 243 24.67 19.40 -10.25
C ASN A 243 24.07 20.49 -9.35
N GLY A 244 24.26 20.38 -8.03
CA GLY A 244 23.68 21.28 -7.05
C GLY A 244 23.11 20.52 -5.86
N THR A 245 22.55 21.25 -4.90
CA THR A 245 22.02 20.67 -3.65
C THR A 245 20.55 20.23 -3.73
N GLY A 246 19.81 20.63 -4.77
CA GLY A 246 18.37 20.43 -4.86
C GLY A 246 17.56 21.26 -3.85
N LYS A 247 18.16 22.28 -3.25
CA LYS A 247 17.54 23.14 -2.24
C LYS A 247 16.96 24.41 -2.84
N VAL A 248 15.97 24.98 -2.17
CA VAL A 248 15.38 26.28 -2.53
C VAL A 248 15.92 27.34 -1.60
N SER A 249 16.35 28.47 -2.16
CA SER A 249 16.74 29.65 -1.41
C SER A 249 15.86 30.83 -1.77
N PHE A 250 15.29 31.50 -0.77
CA PHE A 250 14.69 32.82 -0.94
C PHE A 250 15.76 33.87 -0.66
N LYS A 251 16.14 34.66 -1.66
CA LYS A 251 17.23 35.64 -1.53
C LYS A 251 17.02 36.83 -2.46
N LYS A 252 17.80 37.88 -2.25
CA LYS A 252 17.82 39.05 -3.13
C LYS A 252 18.31 38.66 -4.53
N LYS A 253 17.65 39.19 -5.57
CA LYS A 253 18.11 39.10 -6.96
C LYS A 253 19.48 39.78 -7.12
N PRO A 254 20.39 39.22 -7.92
CA PRO A 254 21.68 39.87 -8.22
C PRO A 254 21.48 41.30 -8.75
N ASN A 255 22.35 42.23 -8.35
CA ASN A 255 22.38 43.62 -8.85
C ASN A 255 21.10 44.45 -8.59
N THR A 256 20.18 44.02 -7.72
CA THR A 256 19.02 44.81 -7.32
C THR A 256 19.29 45.58 -6.03
N GLN A 257 18.79 46.82 -5.94
CA GLN A 257 18.75 47.58 -4.70
C GLN A 257 17.45 47.26 -3.95
N HIS A 258 17.50 47.34 -2.62
CA HIS A 258 16.34 47.09 -1.75
C HIS A 258 16.42 48.00 -0.53
N ASN A 259 15.27 48.34 0.03
CA ASN A 259 15.12 49.15 1.24
C ASN A 259 14.63 48.32 2.44
N PHE A 260 14.67 46.99 2.36
CA PHE A 260 14.27 46.10 3.46
C PHE A 260 15.41 45.89 4.44
N GLU A 261 15.12 46.09 5.73
CA GLU A 261 16.00 45.74 6.85
C GLU A 261 15.92 44.25 7.16
N THR A 262 14.70 43.70 7.17
CA THR A 262 14.45 42.27 7.44
C THR A 262 13.33 41.73 6.56
N ILE A 263 13.39 40.41 6.33
CA ILE A 263 12.30 39.64 5.76
C ILE A 263 11.94 38.54 6.73
N GLU A 264 10.65 38.18 6.73
CA GLU A 264 10.14 37.02 7.41
C GLU A 264 9.37 36.13 6.44
N LEU A 265 9.65 34.83 6.44
CA LEU A 265 8.83 33.82 5.77
C LEU A 265 8.02 33.11 6.84
N ASN A 266 6.69 33.09 6.68
CA ASN A 266 5.79 32.45 7.64
C ASN A 266 4.99 31.35 6.94
N PHE A 267 5.26 30.11 7.32
CA PHE A 267 4.60 28.91 6.80
C PHE A 267 3.56 28.35 7.77
N ASN A 268 3.42 28.96 8.94
CA ASN A 268 2.55 28.49 10.02
C ASN A 268 1.23 29.28 10.12
N ALA A 269 1.16 30.45 9.45
CA ALA A 269 -0.05 31.27 9.41
C ALA A 269 -1.18 30.63 8.57
N PRO A 270 -2.45 30.75 8.99
CA PRO A 270 -3.62 30.33 8.21
C PRO A 270 -3.80 31.15 6.91
N PRO A 271 -4.63 30.69 5.97
CA PRO A 271 -4.98 31.49 4.79
C PRO A 271 -5.89 32.66 5.17
N ILE A 272 -5.92 33.70 4.33
CA ILE A 272 -6.97 34.72 4.41
C ILE A 272 -8.28 34.08 3.95
N THR A 273 -9.37 34.28 4.70
CA THR A 273 -10.69 33.72 4.36
C THR A 273 -11.15 34.14 2.96
N ASN A 274 -11.57 33.17 2.14
CA ASN A 274 -12.04 33.37 0.76
C ASN A 274 -11.05 34.07 -0.18
N GLN A 275 -9.75 33.96 0.11
CA GLN A 275 -8.70 34.55 -0.74
C GLN A 275 -8.10 33.47 -1.66
N PHE A 276 -8.36 33.61 -2.96
CA PHE A 276 -7.88 32.69 -4.00
C PHE A 276 -6.90 33.36 -4.98
N THR A 277 -6.31 34.48 -4.57
CA THR A 277 -5.30 35.22 -5.34
C THR A 277 -4.27 35.83 -4.40
N SER A 278 -3.07 36.09 -4.91
CA SER A 278 -2.04 36.78 -4.14
C SER A 278 -2.47 38.21 -3.84
N LYS A 279 -2.11 38.71 -2.66
CA LYS A 279 -2.53 40.04 -2.19
C LYS A 279 -1.53 40.64 -1.21
N VAL A 280 -1.36 41.95 -1.29
CA VAL A 280 -0.75 42.75 -0.23
C VAL A 280 -1.78 42.95 0.88
N ALA A 281 -1.54 42.35 2.03
CA ALA A 281 -2.40 42.48 3.20
C ALA A 281 -2.19 43.85 3.84
N SER A 282 -3.15 44.76 3.63
CA SER A 282 -3.13 46.14 4.14
C SER A 282 -4.17 46.40 5.22
N SER A 283 -5.23 45.59 5.28
CA SER A 283 -6.26 45.73 6.31
C SER A 283 -5.84 45.05 7.62
N VAL A 284 -6.27 45.60 8.75
CA VAL A 284 -6.02 45.02 10.08
C VAL A 284 -6.55 43.58 10.17
N LEU A 285 -7.67 43.29 9.50
CA LEU A 285 -8.25 41.95 9.45
C LEU A 285 -7.36 40.97 8.70
N ASP A 286 -6.86 41.33 7.51
CA ASP A 286 -5.95 40.48 6.73
C ASP A 286 -4.66 40.19 7.52
N ILE A 287 -4.06 41.23 8.10
CA ILE A 287 -2.81 41.11 8.86
C ILE A 287 -3.01 40.23 10.11
N SER A 288 -4.19 40.24 10.72
CA SER A 288 -4.48 39.39 11.88
C SER A 288 -4.37 37.88 11.60
N PHE A 289 -4.43 37.45 10.33
CA PHE A 289 -4.20 36.05 9.96
C PHE A 289 -2.72 35.69 10.02
N TYR A 290 -1.81 36.61 9.68
CA TYR A 290 -0.36 36.37 9.73
C TYR A 290 0.12 35.98 11.14
N ASP A 291 -0.43 36.63 12.16
CA ASP A 291 -0.02 36.41 13.56
C ASP A 291 -0.68 35.19 14.20
N LYS A 292 -1.60 34.51 13.50
CA LYS A 292 -2.27 33.29 14.00
C LYS A 292 -1.47 32.05 13.64
N LYS A 293 -1.63 31.00 14.46
CA LYS A 293 -1.16 29.66 14.13
C LYS A 293 -2.28 28.87 13.47
N SER A 294 -1.97 28.22 12.36
CA SER A 294 -2.93 27.36 11.70
C SER A 294 -3.02 25.97 12.34
N ASN A 295 -4.15 25.30 12.11
CA ASN A 295 -4.44 23.97 12.63
C ASN A 295 -3.83 22.85 11.78
N ILE A 296 -3.58 23.09 10.49
CA ILE A 296 -2.92 22.09 9.64
C ILE A 296 -1.43 22.02 10.02
N PRO A 297 -0.89 20.81 10.23
CA PRO A 297 0.52 20.62 10.55
C PRO A 297 1.48 21.19 9.51
N LEU A 298 2.66 21.58 9.97
CA LEU A 298 3.68 22.20 9.13
C LEU A 298 4.12 21.28 7.98
N GLU A 299 4.17 19.97 8.23
CA GLU A 299 4.62 18.98 7.25
C GLU A 299 3.71 18.89 6.02
N GLN A 300 2.48 19.39 6.12
CA GLN A 300 1.50 19.42 5.04
C GLN A 300 1.47 20.75 4.30
N ARG A 301 2.24 21.76 4.73
CA ARG A 301 2.21 23.13 4.17
C ARG A 301 3.14 23.28 2.97
N PHE A 302 2.89 24.31 2.16
CA PHE A 302 3.70 24.62 0.99
C PHE A 302 5.19 24.83 1.32
N GLY A 303 5.50 25.46 2.45
CA GLY A 303 6.88 25.63 2.92
C GLY A 303 7.64 24.31 3.07
N TRP A 304 6.95 23.26 3.54
CA TRP A 304 7.52 21.93 3.65
C TRP A 304 7.82 21.33 2.28
N MET A 305 6.94 21.53 1.30
CA MET A 305 7.14 21.11 -0.08
C MET A 305 8.34 21.83 -0.71
N LEU A 306 8.54 23.11 -0.40
CA LEU A 306 9.73 23.88 -0.80
C LEU A 306 11.04 23.45 -0.09
N GLY A 307 10.94 22.58 0.92
CA GLY A 307 12.08 22.06 1.67
C GLY A 307 12.38 22.79 2.99
N PHE A 308 11.61 23.82 3.34
CA PHE A 308 11.74 24.54 4.60
C PHE A 308 11.14 23.71 5.74
N ARG A 309 11.80 23.69 6.91
CA ARG A 309 11.44 22.85 8.06
C ARG A 309 11.06 23.65 9.30
N ASN A 310 11.33 24.95 9.32
CA ASN A 310 10.90 25.83 10.40
C ASN A 310 9.55 26.49 10.09
N PRO A 311 8.69 26.70 11.11
CA PRO A 311 7.40 27.36 10.92
C PRO A 311 7.54 28.81 10.45
N MET A 312 8.63 29.46 10.83
CA MET A 312 8.93 30.84 10.50
C MET A 312 10.44 31.03 10.38
N TYR A 313 10.84 31.89 9.45
CA TYR A 313 12.21 32.33 9.25
C TYR A 313 12.23 33.85 9.42
N THR A 314 13.06 34.38 10.32
CA THR A 314 13.04 35.81 10.69
C THR A 314 14.43 36.43 10.67
N SER A 315 14.49 37.76 10.65
CA SER A 315 15.71 38.56 10.91
C SER A 315 16.85 38.46 9.88
N LEU A 316 16.65 37.83 8.72
CA LEU A 316 17.62 37.75 7.63
C LEU A 316 16.98 38.24 6.33
N LEU A 317 17.82 38.49 5.33
CA LEU A 317 17.41 38.87 3.97
C LEU A 317 17.54 37.69 2.98
N ALA A 318 18.03 36.55 3.46
CA ALA A 318 18.18 35.35 2.66
C ALA A 318 17.98 34.11 3.54
N TYR A 319 17.26 33.13 3.00
CA TYR A 319 17.00 31.85 3.64
C TYR A 319 17.22 30.73 2.63
N THR A 320 17.86 29.66 3.08
CA THR A 320 18.02 28.42 2.30
C THR A 320 17.31 27.30 3.04
N SER A 321 16.56 26.49 2.29
CA SER A 321 15.83 25.35 2.81
C SER A 321 16.76 24.31 3.44
N GLU A 322 16.31 23.66 4.51
CA GLU A 322 17.07 22.60 5.16
C GLU A 322 17.07 21.33 4.30
N SER A 323 15.96 21.07 3.60
CA SER A 323 15.72 19.90 2.78
C SER A 323 15.58 20.25 1.29
N ILE A 324 15.53 19.20 0.46
CA ILE A 324 15.34 19.31 -0.98
C ILE A 324 13.90 19.71 -1.31
N LEU A 325 13.70 20.30 -2.49
CA LEU A 325 12.39 20.57 -3.06
C LEU A 325 11.65 19.26 -3.34
N ASN A 326 10.43 19.13 -2.81
CA ASN A 326 9.54 18.01 -3.10
C ASN A 326 8.10 18.51 -3.24
N ILE A 327 7.68 18.72 -4.49
CA ILE A 327 6.31 19.13 -4.85
C ILE A 327 5.52 18.00 -5.53
N LEU A 328 5.97 16.74 -5.38
CA LEU A 328 5.36 15.58 -6.04
C LEU A 328 4.03 15.15 -5.39
N GLY A 329 3.77 15.57 -4.15
CA GLY A 329 2.56 15.20 -3.41
C GLY A 329 2.73 13.91 -2.60
N PRO A 330 1.62 13.19 -2.31
CA PRO A 330 1.67 11.97 -1.51
C PRO A 330 2.47 10.87 -2.21
N GLN A 331 3.32 10.18 -1.46
CA GLN A 331 4.16 9.11 -2.02
C GLN A 331 3.44 7.75 -2.07
N TYR A 332 2.43 7.58 -1.25
CA TYR A 332 1.63 6.37 -1.18
C TYR A 332 0.25 6.69 -0.62
N VAL A 333 -0.69 5.84 -0.94
CA VAL A 333 -2.07 5.93 -0.47
C VAL A 333 -2.51 4.60 0.11
N PHE A 334 -3.47 4.64 1.02
CA PHE A 334 -4.11 3.46 1.57
C PHE A 334 -5.50 3.30 0.98
N LEU A 335 -5.81 2.08 0.55
CA LEU A 335 -7.16 1.67 0.23
C LEU A 335 -7.78 1.07 1.49
N ILE A 336 -8.81 1.73 2.00
CA ILE A 336 -9.61 1.29 3.14
C ILE A 336 -10.93 0.76 2.60
N VAL A 337 -11.28 -0.46 3.01
CA VAL A 337 -12.55 -1.09 2.66
C VAL A 337 -13.23 -1.51 3.95
N ASP A 338 -14.22 -0.74 4.39
CA ASP A 338 -15.03 -1.07 5.55
C ASP A 338 -16.24 -1.91 5.12
N ASP A 339 -16.35 -3.11 5.69
CA ASP A 339 -17.45 -4.05 5.44
C ASP A 339 -18.43 -4.15 6.62
N TYR A 340 -18.27 -3.27 7.62
CA TYR A 340 -19.07 -3.18 8.83
C TYR A 340 -19.01 -4.42 9.75
N ASN A 341 -18.15 -5.40 9.46
CA ASN A 341 -17.90 -6.54 10.34
C ASN A 341 -16.74 -6.24 11.30
N LYS A 342 -16.91 -6.64 12.57
CA LYS A 342 -15.92 -6.38 13.64
C LYS A 342 -15.03 -7.58 13.95
N SER A 343 -15.38 -8.75 13.43
CA SER A 343 -14.71 -10.02 13.73
C SER A 343 -13.70 -10.36 12.64
N ASN A 344 -12.73 -9.47 12.45
CA ASN A 344 -11.64 -9.62 11.48
C ASN A 344 -10.29 -9.38 12.14
N ASN A 345 -9.22 -9.81 11.47
CA ASN A 345 -7.86 -9.46 11.84
C ASN A 345 -7.51 -8.03 11.36
N VAL A 346 -6.60 -7.38 12.10
CA VAL A 346 -5.98 -6.12 11.68
C VAL A 346 -4.54 -6.41 11.24
N ASN A 347 -4.31 -6.43 9.93
CA ASN A 347 -2.99 -6.72 9.35
C ASN A 347 -2.15 -5.49 9.06
N PHE A 348 -2.80 -4.35 8.78
CA PHE A 348 -2.12 -3.11 8.46
C PHE A 348 -2.07 -2.21 9.69
N ILE A 349 -0.85 -1.98 10.20
CA ILE A 349 -0.59 -1.04 11.27
C ILE A 349 0.29 0.08 10.72
N SER A 350 -0.22 1.30 10.73
CA SER A 350 0.54 2.48 10.34
C SER A 350 0.97 3.27 11.57
N ALA A 351 2.27 3.55 11.67
CA ALA A 351 2.82 4.42 12.69
C ALA A 351 2.70 5.88 12.21
N SER A 352 1.78 6.64 12.80
CA SER A 352 1.67 8.09 12.56
C SER A 352 1.77 8.85 13.88
N ARG A 353 2.36 10.05 13.80
CA ARG A 353 2.42 11.00 14.91
C ARG A 353 1.02 11.40 15.41
N TYR A 354 0.03 11.31 14.53
CA TYR A 354 -1.35 11.73 14.79
C TYR A 354 -2.24 10.58 15.30
N GLY A 355 -1.66 9.41 15.61
CA GLY A 355 -2.37 8.22 16.07
C GLY A 355 -2.31 7.08 15.07
N MET A 356 -3.00 5.97 15.38
CA MET A 356 -3.16 4.87 14.44
C MET A 356 -4.13 5.29 13.33
N LEU A 357 -3.82 4.95 12.08
CA LEU A 357 -4.76 5.07 10.97
C LEU A 357 -6.01 4.21 11.23
N PRO A 358 -7.15 4.50 10.58
CA PRO A 358 -8.36 3.72 10.74
C PRO A 358 -8.11 2.23 10.47
N ASP A 359 -8.75 1.38 11.29
CA ASP A 359 -8.84 -0.05 11.03
C ASP A 359 -9.52 -0.28 9.68
N ASN A 360 -9.25 -1.41 9.03
CA ASN A 360 -9.78 -1.83 7.70
C ASN A 360 -8.98 -1.39 6.45
N ILE A 361 -7.71 -1.01 6.58
CA ILE A 361 -6.81 -0.90 5.42
C ILE A 361 -6.65 -2.29 4.77
N ILE A 362 -6.89 -2.39 3.46
CA ILE A 362 -6.72 -3.62 2.67
C ILE A 362 -5.45 -3.59 1.81
N ALA A 363 -4.97 -2.40 1.45
CA ALA A 363 -3.76 -2.25 0.65
C ALA A 363 -3.06 -0.91 0.89
N ARG A 364 -1.73 -0.94 0.79
CA ARG A 364 -0.86 0.23 0.63
C ARG A 364 -0.38 0.29 -0.82
N ILE A 365 -0.68 1.38 -1.50
CA ILE A 365 -0.40 1.59 -2.92
C ILE A 365 0.67 2.66 -3.02
N SER A 366 1.87 2.30 -3.44
CA SER A 366 2.94 3.27 -3.67
C SER A 366 2.66 3.99 -4.97
N LEU A 367 2.47 5.30 -4.89
CA LEU A 367 2.26 6.13 -6.07
C LEU A 367 3.61 6.27 -6.77
N LYS A 368 3.63 5.90 -8.05
CA LYS A 368 4.76 6.09 -8.94
C LYS A 368 4.40 7.21 -9.90
N GLY A 369 5.40 7.91 -10.42
CA GLY A 369 5.17 8.94 -11.42
C GLY A 369 6.12 10.10 -11.25
N SER A 370 6.63 10.59 -12.37
CA SER A 370 7.19 11.94 -12.42
C SER A 370 6.04 12.94 -12.56
N THR A 371 6.28 14.21 -12.25
CA THR A 371 5.34 15.28 -12.61
C THR A 371 4.91 15.14 -14.08
N PHE A 372 3.62 15.27 -14.39
CA PHE A 372 3.02 15.20 -15.74
C PHE A 372 2.97 13.82 -16.41
N THR A 373 3.21 12.72 -15.70
CA THR A 373 2.81 11.42 -16.26
C THR A 373 1.33 11.19 -16.02
N ILE A 374 0.52 11.29 -17.07
CA ILE A 374 -0.72 10.51 -17.14
C ILE A 374 -0.23 9.07 -17.19
N GLN A 375 -0.15 8.42 -16.02
CA GLN A 375 0.13 7.00 -15.96
C GLN A 375 -1.01 6.27 -16.66
N SER A 376 -0.80 5.93 -17.92
CA SER A 376 -1.68 5.07 -18.70
C SER A 376 -1.46 3.59 -18.34
N GLN A 377 -0.51 3.29 -17.46
CA GLN A 377 -0.12 1.94 -17.09
C GLN A 377 -0.26 1.75 -15.60
N ASN A 378 -0.73 0.56 -15.25
CA ASN A 378 -1.08 0.16 -13.91
C ASN A 378 0.11 -0.52 -13.22
N ASP A 379 1.23 0.20 -13.10
CA ASP A 379 2.51 -0.34 -12.63
C ASP A 379 2.79 -0.03 -11.14
N PHE A 380 1.74 0.30 -10.38
CA PHE A 380 1.84 0.60 -8.96
C PHE A 380 2.49 -0.54 -8.17
N SER A 381 3.31 -0.19 -7.19
CA SER A 381 3.74 -1.17 -6.19
C SER A 381 2.64 -1.25 -5.13
N VAL A 382 1.79 -2.26 -5.27
CA VAL A 382 0.70 -2.55 -4.35
C VAL A 382 1.16 -3.61 -3.37
N TYR A 383 1.05 -3.30 -2.08
CA TYR A 383 1.19 -4.27 -1.01
C TYR A 383 -0.19 -4.46 -0.37
N ALA A 384 -0.73 -5.66 -0.49
CA ALA A 384 -2.06 -6.02 0.02
C ALA A 384 -1.96 -7.31 0.83
N GLU A 385 -2.51 -7.30 2.03
CA GLU A 385 -2.57 -8.46 2.92
C GLU A 385 -4.02 -8.93 3.04
N PRO A 386 -4.31 -10.23 2.97
CA PRO A 386 -5.66 -10.74 3.09
C PRO A 386 -6.27 -10.41 4.46
N ARG A 387 -7.50 -9.90 4.47
CA ARG A 387 -8.34 -9.84 5.66
C ARG A 387 -8.97 -11.22 5.88
N PHE A 388 -8.68 -11.82 7.01
CA PHE A 388 -9.29 -13.05 7.52
C PHE A 388 -10.38 -12.73 8.53
N TYR A 389 -11.55 -13.35 8.36
CA TYR A 389 -12.62 -13.26 9.35
C TYR A 389 -12.53 -14.44 10.31
N TYR A 390 -12.75 -14.21 11.60
CA TYR A 390 -12.72 -15.27 12.62
C TYR A 390 -13.97 -16.18 12.61
N GLY A 391 -14.75 -16.10 11.55
CA GLY A 391 -15.93 -16.91 11.26
C GLY A 391 -16.55 -16.43 9.94
N PRO A 392 -17.42 -17.23 9.29
CA PRO A 392 -18.08 -16.80 8.06
C PRO A 392 -18.98 -15.59 8.30
N VAL A 393 -18.75 -14.50 7.56
CA VAL A 393 -19.55 -13.28 7.61
C VAL A 393 -20.37 -13.07 6.35
N ASN A 394 -21.40 -12.23 6.44
CA ASN A 394 -22.17 -11.79 5.27
C ASN A 394 -21.80 -10.34 4.97
N ILE A 395 -21.55 -10.05 3.69
CA ILE A 395 -21.21 -8.70 3.23
C ILE A 395 -22.32 -8.22 2.31
N SER A 396 -23.00 -7.16 2.71
CA SER A 396 -24.06 -6.51 1.92
C SER A 396 -23.70 -5.08 1.53
N LYS A 397 -22.75 -4.47 2.22
CA LYS A 397 -22.41 -3.06 2.11
C LYS A 397 -20.91 -2.87 2.30
N LEU A 398 -20.33 -1.99 1.50
CA LEU A 398 -18.91 -1.63 1.59
C LEU A 398 -18.77 -0.11 1.56
N THR A 399 -17.95 0.45 2.44
CA THR A 399 -17.49 1.84 2.36
C THR A 399 -16.02 1.84 1.93
N ILE A 400 -15.75 2.53 0.83
CA ILE A 400 -14.45 2.59 0.18
C ILE A 400 -13.86 3.97 0.46
N ARG A 401 -12.63 4.00 0.97
CA ARG A 401 -11.87 5.24 1.14
C ARG A 401 -10.45 5.11 0.60
N LEU A 402 -10.03 6.08 -0.19
CA LEU A 402 -8.63 6.30 -0.56
C LEU A 402 -8.09 7.46 0.27
N VAL A 403 -7.09 7.17 1.10
CA VAL A 403 -6.47 8.17 1.98
C VAL A 403 -4.96 8.25 1.77
N ASP A 404 -4.40 9.44 1.98
CA ASP A 404 -2.95 9.67 1.95
C ASP A 404 -2.25 9.23 3.25
N GLU A 405 -0.93 9.45 3.32
CA GLU A 405 -0.11 9.15 4.51
C GLU A 405 -0.54 9.91 5.78
N HIS A 406 -1.35 10.95 5.64
CA HIS A 406 -1.86 11.80 6.71
C HIS A 406 -3.32 11.51 7.05
N ASN A 407 -3.92 10.44 6.52
CA ASN A 407 -5.34 10.08 6.69
C ASN A 407 -6.32 11.10 6.08
N ARG A 408 -5.88 11.88 5.09
CA ARG A 408 -6.76 12.79 4.36
C ARG A 408 -7.32 12.07 3.15
N THR A 409 -8.59 12.27 2.85
CA THR A 409 -9.21 11.73 1.63
C THR A 409 -8.47 12.27 0.42
N LEU A 410 -8.07 11.37 -0.47
CA LEU A 410 -7.34 11.76 -1.67
C LEU A 410 -8.26 12.50 -2.63
N LEU A 411 -7.91 13.72 -3.03
CA LEU A 411 -8.67 14.49 -4.00
C LEU A 411 -8.31 14.04 -5.41
N MET A 412 -9.24 13.36 -6.06
CA MET A 412 -9.04 12.72 -7.37
C MET A 412 -9.49 13.59 -8.55
N ASN A 413 -9.87 14.85 -8.32
CA ASN A 413 -10.28 15.79 -9.36
C ASN A 413 -11.32 15.18 -10.32
N ASP A 414 -12.40 14.66 -9.74
CA ASP A 414 -13.50 13.98 -10.45
C ASP A 414 -13.08 12.79 -11.34
N SER A 415 -11.85 12.30 -11.16
CA SER A 415 -11.41 11.08 -11.82
C SER A 415 -11.86 9.86 -11.03
N ASP A 416 -12.29 8.86 -11.78
CA ASP A 416 -12.74 7.59 -11.23
C ASP A 416 -11.63 6.55 -11.25
N PHE A 417 -11.67 5.65 -10.27
CA PHE A 417 -10.82 4.48 -10.16
C PHE A 417 -11.66 3.20 -10.04
N SER A 418 -11.06 2.06 -10.36
CA SER A 418 -11.65 0.73 -10.19
C SER A 418 -10.67 -0.23 -9.52
N PHE A 419 -11.21 -1.28 -8.91
CA PHE A 419 -10.43 -2.34 -8.31
C PHE A 419 -11.25 -3.61 -8.13
N THR A 420 -10.57 -4.74 -8.03
CA THR A 420 -11.21 -6.05 -7.81
C THR A 420 -10.82 -6.64 -6.47
N LEU A 421 -11.83 -6.98 -5.67
CA LEU A 421 -11.69 -7.76 -4.44
C LEU A 421 -11.95 -9.24 -4.72
N ARG A 422 -11.08 -10.13 -4.23
CA ARG A 422 -11.36 -11.56 -4.14
C ARG A 422 -11.85 -11.90 -2.76
N MET A 423 -12.98 -12.58 -2.71
CA MET A 423 -13.60 -13.05 -1.47
C MET A 423 -13.68 -14.57 -1.49
N THR A 424 -13.11 -15.23 -0.48
CA THR A 424 -13.25 -16.68 -0.31
C THR A 424 -14.49 -16.94 0.53
N THR A 425 -15.41 -17.76 0.01
CA THR A 425 -16.68 -18.11 0.67
C THR A 425 -16.76 -19.59 0.98
N VAL A 426 -17.42 -19.96 2.08
CA VAL A 426 -17.70 -21.38 2.40
C VAL A 426 -18.85 -21.88 1.52
N TYR A 427 -18.61 -22.97 0.78
CA TYR A 427 -19.58 -23.56 -0.14
C TYR A 427 -20.34 -24.74 0.48
N SER A 428 -19.64 -25.66 1.14
CA SER A 428 -20.26 -26.80 1.83
C SER A 428 -20.22 -26.58 3.34
N LYS A 429 -21.39 -26.51 3.97
CA LYS A 429 -21.50 -26.73 5.41
C LYS A 429 -21.46 -28.24 5.62
N THR A 430 -20.43 -28.72 6.32
CA THR A 430 -20.40 -30.08 6.88
C THR A 430 -21.56 -30.28 7.85
#